data_AF-A0A535H2T9-F1
#
_entry.id   AF-A0A535H2T9-F1
#
_cell.length_a   1.000
_cell.length_b   1.000
_cell.length_c   1.000
_cell.angle_alpha   90.00
_cell.angle_beta   90.00
_cell.angle_gamma   90.00
#
_symmetry.space_group_name_H-M   'P 1'
#
loop_
_entity.id
_entity.type
_entity.pdbx_description
1 polymer ?
#
loop_
_entity_poly.entity_id
_entity_poly.type
_entity_poly.pdbx_seq_one_letter_code
_entity_poly.pdbx_strand_id
1 'polypeptide(L)'
;TGLSSTARLLYAQSYVYLAMGKLPHAEHTARHLLHIAREAELVISQNYAHWLLAVVHYEQNRLDEAAYHFSAIIANQHQAHFWVVQDALCGLALTYQAQGLGIQAQETARTLIELVQEQHNMRELMAAFAFRGRLALLQNEVEEADQWLELAGEQDVRGPMFFLEDPPMTKVRLLLAKGDEVSVARGQVLLTQLLQHVEAIHNTRKTIQVLALQAWAYDLQGRETEALDVLERALTLAHPGGFMRTLADLFPLAPLLNALRKGRKARHAADKHLDAYLQGLLAAMNPVPAQAGSKEDLLEQEGLEPLTRRELQILNLLDKDLTNKEIARELVLTTGTVKLHTKHVYQKLSVNNRRAAVTLARALGLLAAT
;
A
#
# COMPACT_ATOMS: atom_id res chain seq x y z
N THR A 1 -22.30 -16.40 -16.93
CA THR A 1 -21.18 -16.25 -17.88
C THR A 1 -20.88 -14.79 -18.22
N GLY A 2 -21.88 -13.94 -18.45
CA GLY A 2 -21.68 -12.50 -18.74
C GLY A 2 -20.92 -11.70 -17.66
N LEU A 3 -21.38 -11.75 -16.40
CA LEU A 3 -20.76 -10.98 -15.30
C LEU A 3 -19.29 -11.36 -15.03
N SER A 4 -18.91 -12.62 -15.25
CA SER A 4 -17.52 -13.07 -15.10
C SER A 4 -16.61 -12.48 -16.18
N SER A 5 -17.07 -12.40 -17.43
CA SER A 5 -16.33 -11.72 -18.51
C SER A 5 -16.21 -10.23 -18.25
N THR A 6 -17.29 -9.58 -17.80
CA THR A 6 -17.27 -8.17 -17.39
C THR A 6 -16.27 -7.91 -16.27
N ALA A 7 -16.24 -8.76 -15.23
CA ALA A 7 -15.29 -8.63 -14.13
C ALA A 7 -13.82 -8.70 -14.61
N ARG A 8 -13.49 -9.63 -15.52
CA ARG A 8 -12.13 -9.71 -16.08
C ARG A 8 -11.75 -8.48 -16.89
N LEU A 9 -12.68 -7.93 -17.67
CA LEU A 9 -12.45 -6.71 -18.45
C LEU A 9 -12.24 -5.49 -17.54
N LEU A 10 -13.08 -5.32 -16.52
CA LEU A 10 -12.94 -4.24 -15.54
C LEU A 10 -11.61 -4.34 -14.77
N TYR A 11 -11.19 -5.55 -14.39
CA TYR A 11 -9.88 -5.77 -13.79
C TYR A 11 -8.74 -5.29 -14.72
N ALA A 12 -8.73 -5.77 -15.96
CA ALA A 12 -7.70 -5.38 -16.93
C ALA A 12 -7.70 -3.87 -17.21
N GLN A 13 -8.87 -3.26 -17.35
CA GLN A 13 -9.01 -1.82 -17.59
C GLN A 13 -8.53 -1.00 -16.39
N SER A 14 -8.92 -1.38 -15.17
CA SER A 14 -8.47 -0.70 -13.96
C SER A 14 -6.95 -0.80 -13.77
N TYR A 15 -6.37 -1.96 -14.09
CA TYR A 15 -4.92 -2.15 -14.09
C TYR A 15 -4.22 -1.21 -15.08
N VAL A 16 -4.72 -1.12 -16.32
CA VAL A 16 -4.15 -0.20 -17.32
C VAL A 16 -4.25 1.25 -16.85
N TYR A 17 -5.36 1.67 -16.26
CA TYR A 17 -5.47 3.02 -15.70
C TYR A 17 -4.49 3.28 -14.57
N LEU A 18 -4.25 2.31 -13.68
CA LEU A 18 -3.24 2.41 -12.64
C LEU A 18 -1.83 2.58 -13.24
N ALA A 19 -1.47 1.74 -14.22
CA ALA A 19 -0.17 1.80 -14.90
C ALA A 19 0.03 3.15 -15.62
N MET A 20 -1.01 3.69 -16.26
CA MET A 20 -0.99 5.00 -16.94
C MET A 20 -1.07 6.21 -15.99
N GLY A 21 -1.07 5.99 -14.67
CA GLY A 21 -1.15 7.07 -13.69
C GLY A 21 -2.52 7.75 -13.56
N LYS A 22 -3.59 7.14 -14.08
CA LYS A 22 -4.97 7.66 -14.04
C LYS A 22 -5.72 7.13 -12.81
N LEU A 23 -5.23 7.45 -11.61
CA LEU A 23 -5.78 6.89 -10.35
C LEU A 23 -7.30 7.09 -10.17
N PRO A 24 -7.92 8.25 -10.49
CA PRO A 24 -9.38 8.39 -10.36
C PRO A 24 -10.17 7.44 -11.26
N HIS A 25 -9.67 7.14 -12.47
CA HIS A 25 -10.30 6.20 -13.38
C HIS A 25 -10.11 4.75 -12.91
N ALA A 26 -8.93 4.44 -12.37
CA ALA A 26 -8.65 3.15 -11.74
C ALA A 26 -9.59 2.90 -10.56
N GLU A 27 -9.73 3.84 -9.62
CA GLU A 27 -10.66 3.73 -8.48
C GLU A 27 -12.09 3.50 -8.96
N HIS A 28 -12.60 4.35 -9.86
CA HIS A 28 -13.97 4.23 -10.35
C HIS A 28 -14.23 2.84 -10.97
N THR A 29 -13.30 2.37 -11.79
CA THR A 29 -13.39 1.05 -12.45
C THR A 29 -13.29 -0.09 -11.45
N ALA A 30 -12.42 0.02 -10.44
CA ALA A 30 -12.24 -0.98 -9.41
C ALA A 30 -13.45 -1.06 -8.45
N ARG A 31 -14.11 0.07 -8.13
CA ARG A 31 -15.38 0.07 -7.38
C ARG A 31 -16.48 -0.65 -8.15
N HIS A 32 -16.56 -0.42 -9.47
CA HIS A 32 -17.51 -1.13 -10.33
C HIS A 32 -17.20 -2.64 -10.39
N LEU A 33 -15.91 -3.00 -10.50
CA LEU A 33 -15.48 -4.40 -10.41
C LEU A 33 -15.91 -5.03 -9.08
N LEU A 34 -15.68 -4.35 -7.95
CA LEU A 34 -16.03 -4.85 -6.63
C LEU A 34 -17.54 -5.12 -6.52
N HIS A 35 -18.37 -4.19 -6.99
CA HIS A 35 -19.81 -4.32 -7.01
C HIS A 35 -20.27 -5.55 -7.82
N ILE A 36 -19.85 -5.67 -9.09
CA ILE A 36 -20.20 -6.81 -9.94
C ILE A 36 -19.69 -8.13 -9.35
N ALA A 37 -18.48 -8.13 -8.80
CA ALA A 37 -17.88 -9.32 -8.22
C ALA A 37 -18.59 -9.76 -6.93
N ARG A 38 -19.18 -8.83 -6.17
CA ARG A 38 -20.05 -9.15 -5.01
C ARG A 38 -21.38 -9.73 -5.48
N GLU A 39 -22.05 -9.09 -6.44
CA GLU A 39 -23.35 -9.57 -6.97
C GLU A 39 -23.25 -10.97 -7.59
N ALA A 40 -22.14 -11.25 -8.27
CA ALA A 40 -21.91 -12.54 -8.93
C ALA A 40 -21.12 -13.56 -8.07
N GLU A 41 -20.87 -13.25 -6.79
CA GLU A 41 -20.12 -14.10 -5.84
C GLU A 41 -18.72 -14.53 -6.37
N LEU A 42 -18.06 -13.66 -7.14
CA LEU A 42 -16.76 -13.91 -7.77
C LEU A 42 -15.60 -13.56 -6.82
N VAL A 43 -15.34 -14.40 -5.82
CA VAL A 43 -14.37 -14.12 -4.72
C VAL A 43 -12.98 -13.72 -5.21
N ILE A 44 -12.43 -14.38 -6.24
CA ILE A 44 -11.12 -14.02 -6.80
C ILE A 44 -11.15 -12.59 -7.38
N SER A 45 -12.23 -12.22 -8.08
CA SER A 45 -12.38 -10.87 -8.66
C SER A 45 -12.62 -9.80 -7.59
N GLN A 46 -13.27 -10.14 -6.48
CA GLN A 46 -13.39 -9.26 -5.32
C GLN A 46 -12.01 -8.92 -4.75
N ASN A 47 -11.14 -9.92 -4.57
CA ASN A 47 -9.77 -9.69 -4.08
C ASN A 47 -8.93 -8.83 -5.03
N TYR A 48 -9.09 -9.00 -6.35
CA TYR A 48 -8.44 -8.11 -7.33
C TYR A 48 -8.95 -6.67 -7.25
N ALA A 49 -10.26 -6.46 -7.05
CA ALA A 49 -10.80 -5.12 -6.82
C ALA A 49 -10.29 -4.49 -5.53
N HIS A 50 -10.29 -5.25 -4.43
CA HIS A 50 -9.71 -4.79 -3.17
C HIS A 50 -8.24 -4.40 -3.36
N TRP A 51 -7.45 -5.18 -4.09
CA TRP A 51 -6.04 -4.85 -4.33
C TRP A 51 -5.86 -3.56 -5.13
N LEU A 52 -6.63 -3.39 -6.22
CA LEU A 52 -6.60 -2.16 -7.02
C LEU A 52 -7.00 -0.93 -6.21
N LEU A 53 -8.07 -1.03 -5.42
CA LEU A 53 -8.53 0.05 -4.55
C LEU A 53 -7.47 0.36 -3.49
N ALA A 54 -6.93 -0.65 -2.81
CA ALA A 54 -5.91 -0.48 -1.79
C ALA A 54 -4.68 0.26 -2.31
N VAL A 55 -4.18 -0.12 -3.49
CA VAL A 55 -3.04 0.56 -4.13
C VAL A 55 -3.40 2.00 -4.48
N VAL A 56 -4.58 2.27 -5.05
CA VAL A 56 -5.00 3.66 -5.38
C VAL A 56 -5.13 4.52 -4.13
N HIS A 57 -5.80 4.01 -3.09
CA HIS A 57 -5.97 4.70 -1.82
C HIS A 57 -4.61 4.98 -1.16
N TYR A 58 -3.73 3.98 -1.14
CA TYR A 58 -2.37 4.14 -0.65
C TYR A 58 -1.65 5.26 -1.41
N GLU A 59 -1.59 5.19 -2.74
CA GLU A 59 -0.90 6.20 -3.55
C GLU A 59 -1.46 7.60 -3.33
N GLN A 60 -2.74 7.77 -3.04
CA GLN A 60 -3.37 9.07 -2.76
C GLN A 60 -3.32 9.48 -1.28
N ASN A 61 -2.57 8.77 -0.44
CA ASN A 61 -2.47 9.00 1.00
C ASN A 61 -3.80 8.86 1.78
N ARG A 62 -4.75 8.09 1.25
CA ARG A 62 -5.99 7.66 1.91
C ARG A 62 -5.73 6.35 2.69
N LEU A 63 -5.04 6.48 3.82
CA LEU A 63 -4.42 5.35 4.52
C LEU A 63 -5.43 4.44 5.20
N ASP A 64 -6.53 4.98 5.72
CA ASP A 64 -7.54 4.18 6.42
C ASP A 64 -8.30 3.30 5.42
N GLU A 65 -8.65 3.85 4.26
CA GLU A 65 -9.21 3.10 3.12
C GLU A 65 -8.23 2.05 2.58
N ALA A 66 -6.95 2.41 2.45
CA ALA A 66 -5.92 1.47 2.02
C ALA A 66 -5.77 0.29 3.01
N ALA A 67 -5.69 0.58 4.30
CA ALA A 67 -5.61 -0.43 5.36
C ALA A 67 -6.83 -1.36 5.34
N TYR A 68 -8.03 -0.81 5.14
CA TYR A 68 -9.26 -1.59 4.98
C TYR A 68 -9.14 -2.60 3.82
N HIS A 69 -8.83 -2.12 2.61
CA HIS A 69 -8.84 -3.00 1.44
C HIS A 69 -7.70 -4.04 1.47
N PHE A 70 -6.50 -3.69 1.95
CA PHE A 70 -5.43 -4.67 2.13
C PHE A 70 -5.83 -5.74 3.16
N SER A 71 -6.46 -5.33 4.25
CA SER A 71 -6.90 -6.26 5.30
C SER A 71 -8.05 -7.14 4.86
N ALA A 72 -8.94 -6.66 3.98
CA ALA A 72 -10.00 -7.47 3.40
C ALA A 72 -9.45 -8.64 2.56
N ILE A 73 -8.32 -8.43 1.86
CA ILE A 73 -7.62 -9.49 1.12
C ILE A 73 -7.00 -10.50 2.09
N ILE A 74 -6.27 -10.03 3.11
CA ILE A 74 -5.60 -10.89 4.10
C ILE A 74 -6.63 -11.72 4.86
N ALA A 75 -7.76 -11.12 5.23
CA ALA A 75 -8.89 -11.80 5.86
C ALA A 75 -9.46 -12.93 4.98
N ASN A 76 -9.40 -12.79 3.66
CA ASN A 76 -9.87 -13.78 2.69
C ASN A 76 -8.74 -14.55 1.99
N GLN A 77 -7.53 -14.60 2.59
CA GLN A 77 -6.32 -15.13 1.95
C GLN A 77 -6.47 -16.54 1.35
N HIS A 78 -7.26 -17.43 1.96
CA HIS A 78 -7.47 -18.80 1.49
C HIS A 78 -8.29 -18.89 0.18
N GLN A 79 -8.95 -17.81 -0.21
CA GLN A 79 -9.75 -17.70 -1.44
C GLN A 79 -9.18 -16.65 -2.41
N ALA A 80 -8.07 -16.00 -2.03
CA ALA A 80 -7.36 -15.04 -2.84
C ALA A 80 -6.22 -15.71 -3.60
N HIS A 81 -5.82 -15.12 -4.73
CA HIS A 81 -4.61 -15.56 -5.41
C HIS A 81 -3.38 -15.17 -4.56
N PHE A 82 -2.40 -16.08 -4.44
CA PHE A 82 -1.22 -15.92 -3.56
C PHE A 82 -0.51 -14.57 -3.70
N TRP A 83 -0.13 -14.16 -4.91
CA TRP A 83 0.55 -12.87 -5.13
C TRP A 83 -0.24 -11.66 -4.63
N VAL A 84 -1.58 -11.72 -4.64
CA VAL A 84 -2.44 -10.62 -4.15
C VAL A 84 -2.32 -10.51 -2.64
N VAL A 85 -2.27 -11.64 -1.94
CA VAL A 85 -2.07 -11.69 -0.48
C VAL A 85 -0.68 -11.17 -0.12
N GLN A 86 0.35 -11.60 -0.86
CA GLN A 86 1.72 -11.15 -0.68
C GLN A 86 1.83 -9.63 -0.81
N ASP A 87 1.34 -9.06 -1.93
CA ASP A 87 1.41 -7.62 -2.17
C ASP A 87 0.49 -6.83 -1.21
N ALA A 88 -0.60 -7.43 -0.74
CA ALA A 88 -1.45 -6.84 0.28
C ALA A 88 -0.76 -6.75 1.65
N LEU A 89 0.04 -7.73 2.03
CA LEU A 89 0.88 -7.65 3.24
C LEU A 89 1.94 -6.57 3.11
N CYS A 90 2.58 -6.44 1.94
CA CYS A 90 3.49 -5.32 1.67
C CYS A 90 2.77 -3.97 1.81
N GLY A 91 1.61 -3.81 1.17
CA GLY A 91 0.84 -2.58 1.21
C GLY A 91 0.31 -2.23 2.60
N LEU A 92 -0.15 -3.21 3.38
CA LEU A 92 -0.60 -2.98 4.75
C LEU A 92 0.56 -2.56 5.66
N ALA A 93 1.73 -3.21 5.54
CA ALA A 93 2.91 -2.82 6.30
C ALA A 93 3.36 -1.39 5.97
N LEU A 94 3.37 -1.02 4.68
CA LEU A 94 3.64 0.35 4.24
C LEU A 94 2.61 1.35 4.77
N THR A 95 1.33 0.98 4.79
CA THR A 95 0.24 1.80 5.33
C THR A 95 0.41 2.04 6.83
N TYR A 96 0.74 0.99 7.61
CA TYR A 96 1.03 1.13 9.03
C TYR A 96 2.27 1.99 9.29
N GLN A 97 3.34 1.83 8.51
CA GLN A 97 4.53 2.69 8.62
C GLN A 97 4.16 4.16 8.37
N ALA A 98 3.39 4.42 7.33
CA ALA A 98 2.86 5.74 6.97
C ALA A 98 1.93 6.36 8.04
N GLN A 99 1.27 5.52 8.85
CA GLN A 99 0.44 5.94 9.99
C GLN A 99 1.23 6.12 11.31
N GLY A 100 2.53 5.82 11.32
CA GLY A 100 3.37 5.85 12.51
C GLY A 100 3.27 4.59 13.38
N LEU A 101 2.65 3.54 12.86
CA LEU A 101 2.44 2.25 13.52
C LEU A 101 3.58 1.27 13.19
N GLY A 102 4.82 1.69 13.46
CA GLY A 102 6.03 0.97 13.03
C GLY A 102 6.11 -0.48 13.52
N ILE A 103 5.66 -0.76 14.75
CA ILE A 103 5.61 -2.12 15.31
C ILE A 103 4.65 -2.99 14.48
N GLN A 104 3.46 -2.49 14.15
CA GLN A 104 2.49 -3.24 13.34
C GLN A 104 3.00 -3.45 11.90
N ALA A 105 3.76 -2.50 11.36
CA ALA A 105 4.41 -2.65 10.07
C ALA A 105 5.44 -3.80 10.07
N GLN A 106 6.30 -3.84 11.09
CA GLN A 106 7.31 -4.90 11.26
C GLN A 106 6.65 -6.28 11.44
N GLU A 107 5.61 -6.36 12.27
CA GLU A 107 4.84 -7.59 12.48
C GLU A 107 4.18 -8.09 11.19
N THR A 108 3.59 -7.19 10.41
CA THR A 108 2.99 -7.52 9.11
C THR A 108 4.05 -8.02 8.12
N ALA A 109 5.22 -7.40 8.09
CA ALA A 109 6.34 -7.84 7.26
C ALA A 109 6.95 -9.18 7.72
N ARG A 110 6.86 -9.53 9.01
CA ARG A 110 7.21 -10.87 9.51
C ARG A 110 6.22 -11.93 9.00
N THR A 111 4.91 -11.66 9.11
CA THR A 111 3.88 -12.56 8.58
C THR A 111 4.04 -12.82 7.07
N LEU A 112 4.48 -11.82 6.31
CA LEU A 112 4.83 -11.99 4.89
C LEU A 112 5.91 -13.05 4.68
N ILE A 113 7.00 -13.03 5.45
CA ILE A 113 8.08 -14.02 5.31
C ILE A 113 7.58 -15.41 5.67
N GLU A 114 6.85 -15.55 6.77
CA GLU A 114 6.27 -16.83 7.21
C GLU A 114 5.38 -17.43 6.11
N LEU A 115 4.48 -16.62 5.55
CA LEU A 115 3.58 -17.01 4.46
C LEU A 115 4.33 -17.50 3.23
N VAL A 116 5.39 -16.79 2.82
CA VAL A 116 6.15 -17.12 1.62
C VAL A 116 7.06 -18.35 1.83
N GLN A 117 7.61 -18.53 3.03
CA GLN A 117 8.42 -19.69 3.39
C GLN A 117 7.61 -20.99 3.29
N GLU A 118 6.35 -20.97 3.72
CA GLU A 118 5.43 -22.12 3.62
C GLU A 118 5.21 -22.57 2.16
N GLN A 119 5.33 -21.67 1.18
CA GLN A 119 5.15 -21.99 -0.24
C GLN A 119 6.42 -22.53 -0.91
N HIS A 120 7.56 -22.52 -0.23
CA HIS A 120 8.87 -22.94 -0.78
C HIS A 120 9.24 -22.26 -2.12
N ASN A 121 8.81 -21.01 -2.32
CA ASN A 121 9.09 -20.23 -3.53
C ASN A 121 10.23 -19.24 -3.29
N MET A 122 11.43 -19.59 -3.74
CA MET A 122 12.64 -18.78 -3.52
C MET A 122 12.54 -17.37 -4.11
N ARG A 123 11.88 -17.20 -5.28
CA ARG A 123 11.76 -15.89 -5.92
C ARG A 123 10.94 -14.93 -5.07
N GLU A 124 9.81 -15.40 -4.55
CA GLU A 124 8.95 -14.59 -3.69
C GLU A 124 9.61 -14.34 -2.34
N LEU A 125 10.41 -15.29 -1.83
CA LEU A 125 11.14 -15.13 -0.59
C LEU A 125 12.19 -14.02 -0.70
N MET A 126 12.92 -13.97 -1.82
CA MET A 126 13.85 -12.89 -2.11
C MET A 126 13.13 -11.53 -2.20
N ALA A 127 11.94 -11.48 -2.79
CA ALA A 127 11.12 -10.26 -2.82
C ALA A 127 10.65 -9.84 -1.41
N ALA A 128 10.29 -10.78 -0.55
CA ALA A 128 9.93 -10.51 0.85
C ALA A 128 11.12 -9.99 1.66
N PHE A 129 12.33 -10.51 1.44
CA PHE A 129 13.55 -9.97 2.05
C PHE A 129 13.86 -8.56 1.55
N ALA A 130 13.72 -8.30 0.25
CA ALA A 130 13.87 -6.94 -0.27
C ALA A 130 12.85 -5.98 0.38
N PHE A 131 11.59 -6.41 0.54
CA PHE A 131 10.59 -5.62 1.24
C PHE A 131 10.97 -5.30 2.69
N ARG A 132 11.52 -6.26 3.44
CA ARG A 132 12.06 -6.01 4.79
C ARG A 132 13.13 -4.93 4.78
N GLY A 133 14.05 -5.00 3.81
CA GLY A 133 15.07 -3.98 3.63
C GLY A 133 14.47 -2.61 3.35
N ARG A 134 13.42 -2.54 2.52
CA ARG A 134 12.69 -1.27 2.29
C ARG A 134 12.08 -0.71 3.56
N LEU A 135 11.44 -1.55 4.37
CA LEU A 135 10.80 -1.11 5.60
C LEU A 135 11.84 -0.59 6.61
N ALA A 136 12.99 -1.27 6.74
CA ALA A 136 14.11 -0.81 7.55
C ALA A 136 14.64 0.56 7.07
N LEU A 137 14.77 0.79 5.74
CA LEU A 137 15.12 2.11 5.20
C LEU A 137 14.10 3.19 5.57
N LEU A 138 12.80 2.89 5.55
CA LEU A 138 11.75 3.82 5.99
C LEU A 138 11.80 4.13 7.49
N GLN A 139 12.44 3.27 8.27
CA GLN A 139 12.67 3.41 9.71
C GLN A 139 14.07 3.98 10.02
N ASN A 140 14.82 4.37 9.00
CA ASN A 140 16.19 4.89 9.09
C ASN A 140 17.19 3.88 9.71
N GLU A 141 16.96 2.59 9.47
CA GLU A 141 17.81 1.47 9.91
C GLU A 141 18.61 0.93 8.72
N VAL A 142 19.64 1.66 8.30
CA VAL A 142 20.39 1.37 7.06
C VAL A 142 21.16 0.04 7.17
N GLU A 143 21.71 -0.28 8.34
CA GLU A 143 22.45 -1.53 8.58
C GLU A 143 21.54 -2.76 8.50
N GLU A 144 20.33 -2.69 9.10
CA GLU A 144 19.35 -3.78 8.97
C GLU A 144 18.89 -3.91 7.51
N ALA A 145 18.70 -2.80 6.81
CA ALA A 145 18.33 -2.83 5.40
C ALA A 145 19.39 -3.51 4.51
N ASP A 146 20.68 -3.27 4.79
CA ASP A 146 21.79 -3.91 4.07
C ASP A 146 21.77 -5.43 4.27
N GLN A 147 21.60 -5.89 5.51
CA GLN A 147 21.52 -7.33 5.84
C GLN A 147 20.35 -8.01 5.11
N TRP A 148 19.17 -7.40 5.08
CA TRP A 148 18.03 -7.94 4.37
C TRP A 148 18.25 -7.99 2.85
N LEU A 149 18.93 -7.00 2.28
CA LEU A 149 19.21 -6.95 0.85
C LEU A 149 20.37 -7.86 0.43
N GLU A 150 21.28 -8.22 1.34
CA GLU A 150 22.21 -9.33 1.14
C GLU A 150 21.46 -10.66 0.99
N LEU A 151 20.47 -10.93 1.86
CA LEU A 151 19.62 -12.12 1.77
C LEU A 151 18.73 -12.13 0.53
N ALA A 152 18.22 -10.96 0.11
CA ALA A 152 17.41 -10.82 -1.10
C ALA A 152 18.20 -11.11 -2.39
N GLY A 153 19.53 -10.98 -2.35
CA GLY A 153 20.41 -11.19 -3.49
C GLY A 153 20.24 -10.15 -4.61
N GLU A 154 21.00 -10.33 -5.69
CA GLU A 154 20.86 -9.50 -6.88
C GLU A 154 19.65 -9.96 -7.71
N GLN A 155 18.87 -9.01 -8.18
CA GLN A 155 17.65 -9.22 -8.95
C GLN A 155 17.69 -8.37 -10.21
N ASP A 156 17.36 -8.96 -11.35
CA ASP A 156 17.36 -8.25 -12.61
C ASP A 156 16.16 -7.32 -12.76
N VAL A 157 16.37 -6.27 -13.55
CA VAL A 157 15.31 -5.37 -14.00
C VAL A 157 14.49 -6.04 -15.10
N ARG A 158 13.36 -6.65 -14.76
CA ARG A 158 12.48 -7.28 -15.74
C ARG A 158 11.04 -7.43 -15.25
N GLY A 159 10.13 -7.63 -16.22
CA GLY A 159 8.72 -7.90 -15.97
C GLY A 159 7.84 -6.64 -15.82
N PRO A 160 6.53 -6.83 -15.57
CA PRO A 160 5.55 -5.74 -15.57
C PRO A 160 5.64 -4.74 -14.40
N MET A 161 6.46 -4.98 -13.37
CA MET A 161 6.68 -4.12 -12.19
C MET A 161 5.37 -3.52 -11.61
N PHE A 162 4.37 -4.36 -11.36
CA PHE A 162 3.06 -3.91 -10.88
C PHE A 162 2.93 -3.86 -9.35
N PHE A 163 3.78 -4.59 -8.65
CA PHE A 163 3.74 -4.75 -7.20
C PHE A 163 4.09 -3.45 -6.48
N LEU A 164 3.74 -3.38 -5.20
CA LEU A 164 4.22 -2.31 -4.31
C LEU A 164 5.71 -2.45 -4.06
N GLU A 165 6.20 -3.69 -3.94
CA GLU A 165 7.63 -3.99 -3.83
C GLU A 165 8.24 -4.45 -5.14
N ASP A 166 9.36 -3.82 -5.52
CA ASP A 166 10.23 -4.28 -6.59
C ASP A 166 11.68 -4.29 -6.07
N PRO A 167 12.31 -5.46 -5.92
CA PRO A 167 13.64 -5.55 -5.34
C PRO A 167 14.70 -4.63 -5.97
N PRO A 168 14.75 -4.45 -7.31
CA PRO A 168 15.70 -3.50 -7.91
C PRO A 168 15.49 -2.05 -7.46
N MET A 169 14.24 -1.61 -7.23
CA MET A 169 13.96 -0.26 -6.69
C MET A 169 14.52 -0.12 -5.28
N THR A 170 14.34 -1.13 -4.45
CA THR A 170 14.78 -1.11 -3.06
C THR A 170 16.30 -1.21 -2.95
N LYS A 171 16.95 -1.97 -3.84
CA LYS A 171 18.41 -1.96 -3.98
C LYS A 171 18.96 -0.57 -4.27
N VAL A 172 18.34 0.18 -5.19
CA VAL A 172 18.72 1.57 -5.45
C VAL A 172 18.57 2.42 -4.19
N ARG A 173 17.45 2.31 -3.45
CA ARG A 173 17.27 3.07 -2.21
C ARG A 173 18.38 2.84 -1.21
N LEU A 174 18.78 1.59 -1.00
CA LEU A 174 19.90 1.26 -0.12
C LEU A 174 21.21 1.88 -0.63
N LEU A 175 21.52 1.72 -1.93
CA LEU A 175 22.74 2.28 -2.51
C LEU A 175 22.82 3.80 -2.33
N LEU A 176 21.71 4.52 -2.51
CA LEU A 176 21.66 5.95 -2.27
C LEU A 176 21.71 6.29 -0.77
N ALA A 177 21.09 5.48 0.09
CA ALA A 177 21.11 5.68 1.55
C ALA A 177 22.52 5.55 2.15
N LYS A 178 23.40 4.74 1.56
CA LYS A 178 24.81 4.65 1.96
C LYS A 178 25.56 5.96 1.74
N GLY A 179 25.14 6.76 0.75
CA GLY A 179 25.65 8.12 0.49
C GLY A 179 27.09 8.21 -0.04
N ASP A 180 27.85 7.11 -0.04
CA ASP A 180 29.21 7.08 -0.59
C ASP A 180 29.20 7.12 -2.13
N GLU A 181 30.24 7.72 -2.70
CA GLU A 181 30.35 7.97 -4.14
C GLU A 181 30.22 6.68 -4.98
N VAL A 182 30.77 5.56 -4.49
CA VAL A 182 30.76 4.28 -5.19
C VAL A 182 29.34 3.69 -5.23
N SER A 183 28.64 3.70 -4.09
CA SER A 183 27.25 3.24 -4.02
C SER A 183 26.32 4.11 -4.84
N VAL A 184 26.48 5.44 -4.80
CA VAL A 184 25.68 6.37 -5.60
C VAL A 184 25.89 6.14 -7.10
N ALA A 185 27.14 5.98 -7.56
CA ALA A 185 27.44 5.67 -8.96
C ALA A 185 26.81 4.35 -9.42
N ARG A 186 26.86 3.30 -8.59
CA ARG A 186 26.17 2.03 -8.86
C ARG A 186 24.65 2.21 -8.93
N GLY A 187 24.08 3.00 -8.02
CA GLY A 187 22.67 3.35 -8.01
C GLY A 187 22.23 4.04 -9.30
N GLN A 188 23.03 4.95 -9.85
CA GLN A 188 22.74 5.65 -11.10
C GLN A 188 22.73 4.74 -12.34
N VAL A 189 23.67 3.79 -12.41
CA VAL A 189 23.68 2.78 -13.48
C VAL A 189 22.38 1.97 -13.46
N LEU A 190 21.98 1.49 -12.27
CA LEU A 190 20.75 0.74 -12.10
C LEU A 190 19.50 1.60 -12.39
N LEU A 191 19.48 2.86 -11.96
CA LEU A 191 18.39 3.80 -12.27
C LEU A 191 18.22 4.04 -13.77
N THR A 192 19.32 4.06 -14.53
CA THR A 192 19.27 4.21 -15.98
C THR A 192 18.59 3.00 -16.64
N GLN A 193 18.97 1.78 -16.22
CA GLN A 193 18.33 0.54 -16.69
C GLN A 193 16.85 0.49 -16.30
N LEU A 194 16.54 0.88 -15.06
CA LEU A 194 15.17 0.95 -14.55
C LEU A 194 14.33 1.93 -15.34
N LEU A 195 14.83 3.14 -15.62
CA LEU A 195 14.10 4.16 -16.37
C LEU A 195 13.75 3.66 -17.78
N GLN A 196 14.75 3.11 -18.49
CA GLN A 196 14.54 2.55 -19.82
C GLN A 196 13.47 1.46 -19.82
N HIS A 197 13.50 0.57 -18.81
CA HIS A 197 12.53 -0.51 -18.69
C HIS A 197 11.11 -0.02 -18.38
N VAL A 198 10.93 0.85 -17.38
CA VAL A 198 9.60 1.33 -16.96
C VAL A 198 8.94 2.21 -18.03
N GLU A 199 9.73 2.95 -18.80
CA GLU A 199 9.26 3.70 -19.98
C GLU A 199 8.80 2.75 -21.10
N ALA A 200 9.56 1.68 -21.38
CA ALA A 200 9.22 0.70 -22.41
C ALA A 200 7.91 -0.07 -22.12
N ILE A 201 7.59 -0.28 -20.84
CA ILE A 201 6.32 -0.90 -20.42
C ILE A 201 5.21 0.11 -20.10
N HIS A 202 5.45 1.41 -20.33
CA HIS A 202 4.50 2.50 -20.09
C HIS A 202 3.92 2.55 -18.66
N ASN A 203 4.76 2.29 -17.65
CA ASN A 203 4.33 2.28 -16.25
C ASN A 203 4.66 3.62 -15.57
N THR A 204 3.75 4.58 -15.68
CA THR A 204 3.89 5.95 -15.14
C THR A 204 4.17 5.98 -13.64
N ARG A 205 3.51 5.12 -12.86
CA ARG A 205 3.74 5.03 -11.40
C ARG A 205 5.20 4.71 -11.10
N LYS A 206 5.78 3.72 -11.79
CA LYS A 206 7.19 3.37 -11.63
C LYS A 206 8.12 4.42 -12.23
N THR A 207 7.76 5.05 -13.36
CA THR A 207 8.51 6.19 -13.91
C THR A 207 8.66 7.33 -12.89
N ILE A 208 7.58 7.70 -12.19
CA ILE A 208 7.63 8.72 -11.12
C ILE A 208 8.65 8.32 -10.05
N GLN A 209 8.59 7.07 -9.60
CA GLN A 209 9.50 6.53 -8.58
C GLN A 209 10.97 6.56 -9.01
N VAL A 210 11.27 6.17 -10.26
CA VAL A 210 12.64 6.19 -10.80
C VAL A 210 13.16 7.61 -10.90
N LEU A 211 12.37 8.54 -11.45
CA LEU A 211 12.75 9.94 -11.55
C LEU A 211 13.00 10.55 -10.17
N ALA A 212 12.17 10.24 -9.18
CA ALA A 212 12.36 10.72 -7.82
C ALA A 212 13.66 10.20 -7.18
N LEU A 213 14.00 8.92 -7.40
CA LEU A 213 15.29 8.37 -6.97
C LEU A 213 16.48 8.96 -7.74
N GLN A 214 16.32 9.29 -9.02
CA GLN A 214 17.34 10.02 -9.79
C GLN A 214 17.58 11.43 -9.25
N ALA A 215 16.52 12.15 -8.85
CA ALA A 215 16.66 13.46 -8.21
C ALA A 215 17.52 13.35 -6.94
N TRP A 216 17.25 12.35 -6.09
CA TRP A 216 18.06 12.09 -4.90
C TRP A 216 19.52 11.74 -5.25
N ALA A 217 19.74 10.92 -6.29
CA ALA A 217 21.09 10.59 -6.72
C ALA A 217 21.88 11.80 -7.22
N TYR A 218 21.24 12.76 -7.91
CA TYR A 218 21.88 14.01 -8.32
C TYR A 218 22.16 14.94 -7.14
N ASP A 219 21.25 15.01 -6.17
CA ASP A 219 21.43 15.79 -4.94
C ASP A 219 22.66 15.31 -4.14
N LEU A 220 22.82 13.99 -3.97
CA LEU A 220 24.00 13.40 -3.34
C LEU A 220 25.32 13.72 -4.05
N GLN A 221 25.27 14.08 -5.34
CA GLN A 221 26.43 14.48 -6.14
C GLN A 221 26.63 16.00 -6.17
N GLY A 222 25.82 16.78 -5.46
CA GLY A 222 25.85 18.25 -5.50
C GLY A 222 25.34 18.85 -6.81
N ARG A 223 24.62 18.06 -7.63
CA ARG A 223 24.07 18.46 -8.93
C ARG A 223 22.65 18.99 -8.79
N GLU A 224 22.52 20.10 -8.08
CA GLU A 224 21.22 20.65 -7.65
C GLU A 224 20.29 20.98 -8.83
N THR A 225 20.85 21.52 -9.93
CA THR A 225 20.02 21.89 -11.10
C THR A 225 19.40 20.64 -11.73
N GLU A 226 20.19 19.59 -11.98
CA GLU A 226 19.67 18.34 -12.53
C GLU A 226 18.72 17.63 -11.57
N ALA A 227 18.98 17.70 -10.26
CA ALA A 227 18.08 17.15 -9.24
C ALA A 227 16.69 17.80 -9.30
N LEU A 228 16.64 19.13 -9.37
CA LEU A 228 15.40 19.90 -9.45
C LEU A 228 14.66 19.67 -10.78
N ASP A 229 15.36 19.65 -11.91
CA ASP A 229 14.76 19.41 -13.23
C ASP A 229 14.11 18.03 -13.33
N VAL A 230 14.79 16.99 -12.85
CA VAL A 230 14.24 15.62 -12.82
C VAL A 230 13.08 15.50 -11.83
N LEU A 231 13.16 16.17 -10.67
CA LEU A 231 12.05 16.20 -9.71
C LEU A 231 10.82 16.91 -10.30
N GLU A 232 11.00 18.00 -11.05
CA GLU A 232 9.90 18.70 -11.74
C GLU A 232 9.22 17.79 -12.78
N ARG A 233 9.99 16.97 -13.51
CA ARG A 233 9.44 15.92 -14.40
C ARG A 233 8.63 14.88 -13.62
N ALA A 234 9.14 14.39 -12.49
CA ALA A 234 8.42 13.42 -11.64
C ALA A 234 7.09 14.00 -11.16
N LEU A 235 7.09 15.26 -10.70
CA LEU A 235 5.89 15.95 -10.22
C LEU A 235 4.87 16.20 -11.33
N THR A 236 5.32 16.51 -12.55
CA THR A 236 4.43 16.67 -13.72
C THR A 236 3.66 15.40 -14.03
N LEU A 237 4.28 14.23 -13.86
CA LEU A 237 3.63 12.93 -14.03
C LEU A 237 2.74 12.57 -12.81
N ALA A 238 3.17 12.93 -11.61
CA ALA A 238 2.52 12.57 -10.36
C ALA A 238 1.25 13.37 -10.07
N HIS A 239 1.27 14.68 -10.35
CA HIS A 239 0.22 15.61 -9.96
C HIS A 239 -1.17 15.29 -10.55
N PRO A 240 -1.32 15.00 -11.86
CA PRO A 240 -2.64 14.71 -12.44
C PRO A 240 -3.31 13.46 -11.87
N GLY A 241 -2.52 12.47 -11.44
CA GLY A 241 -3.01 11.26 -10.78
C GLY A 241 -3.23 11.42 -9.28
N GLY A 242 -2.63 12.46 -8.67
CA GLY A 242 -2.62 12.64 -7.22
C GLY A 242 -1.69 11.68 -6.49
N PHE A 243 -0.52 11.34 -7.07
CA PHE A 243 0.44 10.43 -6.46
C PHE A 243 1.19 11.06 -5.28
N MET A 244 0.83 10.66 -4.07
CA MET A 244 1.43 11.12 -2.82
C MET A 244 2.49 10.12 -2.34
N ARG A 245 2.11 8.86 -2.08
CA ARG A 245 2.99 7.90 -1.37
C ARG A 245 4.25 7.50 -2.13
N THR A 246 4.15 7.31 -3.45
CA THR A 246 5.34 7.07 -4.31
C THR A 246 6.46 8.10 -4.07
N LEU A 247 6.12 9.36 -3.77
CA LEU A 247 7.08 10.43 -3.49
C LEU A 247 7.31 10.61 -1.98
N ALA A 248 6.26 10.53 -1.17
CA ALA A 248 6.33 10.79 0.27
C ALA A 248 7.17 9.76 1.03
N ASP A 249 7.19 8.52 0.56
CA ASP A 249 7.96 7.42 1.14
C ASP A 249 9.46 7.52 0.80
N LEU A 250 9.88 8.52 0.01
CA LEU A 250 11.29 8.79 -0.32
C LEU A 250 11.79 9.92 0.59
N PHE A 251 12.14 9.56 1.83
CA PHE A 251 12.49 10.47 2.94
C PHE A 251 13.50 11.60 2.59
N PRO A 252 14.52 11.39 1.74
CA PRO A 252 15.48 12.44 1.38
C PRO A 252 14.96 13.53 0.43
N LEU A 253 13.70 13.47 -0.04
CA LEU A 253 13.18 14.44 -1.02
C LEU A 253 12.66 15.75 -0.41
N ALA A 254 12.43 15.83 0.90
CA ALA A 254 11.84 17.01 1.53
C ALA A 254 12.66 18.30 1.31
N PRO A 255 14.02 18.29 1.38
CA PRO A 255 14.84 19.44 1.05
C PRO A 255 14.67 19.89 -0.42
N LEU A 256 14.72 18.94 -1.37
CA LEU A 256 14.55 19.22 -2.80
C LEU A 256 13.17 19.80 -3.13
N LEU A 257 12.10 19.26 -2.53
CA LEU A 257 10.74 19.79 -2.69
C LEU A 257 10.63 21.24 -2.17
N ASN A 258 11.30 21.54 -1.06
CA ASN A 258 11.36 22.91 -0.52
C ASN A 258 12.17 23.86 -1.41
N ALA A 259 13.31 23.41 -1.94
CA ALA A 259 14.13 24.17 -2.88
C ALA A 259 13.34 24.48 -4.16
N LEU A 260 12.67 23.49 -4.76
CA LEU A 260 11.80 23.65 -5.91
C LEU A 260 10.71 24.71 -5.66
N ARG A 261 10.00 24.61 -4.52
CA ARG A 261 8.95 25.56 -4.13
C ARG A 261 9.49 26.98 -4.00
N LYS A 262 10.68 27.16 -3.40
CA LYS A 262 11.34 28.48 -3.30
C LYS A 262 11.70 29.03 -4.68
N GLY A 263 12.30 28.21 -5.55
CA GLY A 263 12.68 28.62 -6.90
C GLY A 263 11.49 29.00 -7.78
N ARG A 264 10.35 28.31 -7.65
CA ARG A 264 9.12 28.65 -8.38
C ARG A 264 8.50 29.96 -7.91
N LYS A 265 8.48 30.22 -6.60
CA LYS A 265 8.05 31.52 -6.05
C LYS A 265 8.92 32.67 -6.55
N ALA A 266 10.23 32.50 -6.59
CA ALA A 266 11.16 33.51 -7.12
C ALA A 266 10.90 33.82 -8.61
N ARG A 267 10.57 32.77 -9.41
CA ARG A 267 10.21 32.90 -10.83
C ARG A 267 8.78 33.43 -11.07
N HIS A 268 8.02 33.76 -10.01
CA HIS A 268 6.62 34.19 -10.10
C HIS A 268 5.70 33.20 -10.85
N ALA A 269 6.07 31.92 -10.86
CA ALA A 269 5.31 30.85 -11.49
C ALA A 269 4.19 30.37 -10.55
N ALA A 270 3.16 31.21 -10.37
CA ALA A 270 2.06 30.94 -9.45
C ALA A 270 1.11 29.87 -10.01
N ASP A 271 1.13 28.68 -9.40
CA ASP A 271 0.14 27.63 -9.63
C ASP A 271 -0.38 27.16 -8.27
N LYS A 272 -1.58 27.62 -7.92
CA LYS A 272 -2.21 27.32 -6.63
C LYS A 272 -2.47 25.82 -6.45
N HIS A 273 -2.77 25.08 -7.52
CA HIS A 273 -3.06 23.65 -7.45
C HIS A 273 -1.79 22.86 -7.18
N LEU A 274 -0.70 23.18 -7.88
CA LEU A 274 0.57 22.53 -7.65
C LEU A 274 1.19 22.92 -6.30
N ASP A 275 1.02 24.18 -5.85
CA ASP A 275 1.46 24.59 -4.51
C ASP A 275 0.73 23.85 -3.38
N ALA A 276 -0.60 23.69 -3.50
CA ALA A 276 -1.38 22.90 -2.55
C ALA A 276 -0.97 21.43 -2.56
N TYR A 277 -0.70 20.86 -3.74
CA TYR A 277 -0.21 19.50 -3.88
C TYR A 277 1.17 19.32 -3.23
N LEU A 278 2.13 20.22 -3.48
CA LEU A 278 3.45 20.18 -2.84
C LEU A 278 3.35 20.30 -1.32
N GLN A 279 2.44 21.13 -0.81
CA GLN A 279 2.18 21.24 0.62
C GLN A 279 1.62 19.93 1.20
N GLY A 280 0.64 19.34 0.53
CA GLY A 280 0.09 18.04 0.92
C GLY A 280 1.15 16.93 0.89
N LEU A 281 2.03 16.94 -0.11
CA LEU A 281 3.11 15.97 -0.25
C LEU A 281 4.10 16.06 0.92
N LEU A 282 4.55 17.27 1.25
CA LEU A 282 5.43 17.52 2.41
C LEU A 282 4.76 17.09 3.73
N ALA A 283 3.44 17.26 3.86
CA ALA A 283 2.71 16.77 5.02
C ALA A 283 2.69 15.23 5.08
N ALA A 284 2.44 14.56 3.95
CA ALA A 284 2.38 13.09 3.85
C ALA A 284 3.73 12.38 4.11
N MET A 285 4.85 13.10 4.02
CA MET A 285 6.19 12.58 4.37
C MET A 285 6.36 12.34 5.87
N ASN A 286 5.53 12.98 6.70
CA ASN A 286 5.52 12.74 8.13
C ASN A 286 4.44 11.70 8.45
N PRO A 287 4.70 10.77 9.39
CA PRO A 287 3.67 9.85 9.84
C PRO A 287 2.45 10.61 10.38
N VAL A 288 1.28 10.31 9.85
CA VAL A 288 0.01 10.88 10.33
C VAL A 288 -0.74 9.76 11.03
N PRO A 289 -1.02 9.87 12.34
CA PRO A 289 -1.82 8.88 13.04
C PRO A 289 -3.12 8.61 12.29
N ALA A 290 -3.56 7.35 12.26
CA ALA A 290 -4.88 6.99 11.73
C ALA A 290 -5.91 8.00 12.25
N GLN A 291 -6.58 8.69 11.33
CA GLN A 291 -7.45 9.78 11.74
C GLN A 291 -8.64 9.17 12.48
N ALA A 292 -9.00 9.76 13.61
CA ALA A 292 -10.27 9.46 14.28
C ALA A 292 -11.45 10.05 13.49
N GLY A 293 -11.48 9.88 12.17
CA GLY A 293 -12.73 9.98 11.40
C GLY A 293 -13.73 8.98 12.00
N SER A 294 -15.03 9.26 11.87
CA SER A 294 -15.98 8.28 12.34
C SER A 294 -15.77 7.00 11.52
N LYS A 295 -15.53 5.87 12.18
CA LYS A 295 -15.40 4.57 11.50
C LYS A 295 -16.68 4.25 10.71
N GLU A 296 -17.79 4.87 11.11
CA GLU A 296 -19.06 4.90 10.39
C GLU A 296 -18.91 5.54 9.00
N ASP A 297 -18.24 6.70 8.87
CA ASP A 297 -17.99 7.34 7.56
C ASP A 297 -17.15 6.45 6.64
N LEU A 298 -16.11 5.79 7.16
CA LEU A 298 -15.28 4.88 6.36
C LEU A 298 -16.09 3.68 5.85
N LEU A 299 -16.90 3.08 6.73
CA LEU A 299 -17.77 1.97 6.34
C LEU A 299 -18.80 2.42 5.31
N GLU A 300 -19.43 3.58 5.49
CA GLU A 300 -20.37 4.15 4.53
C GLU A 300 -19.73 4.45 3.16
N GLN A 301 -18.53 5.04 3.14
CA GLN A 301 -17.78 5.31 1.92
C GLN A 301 -17.45 4.02 1.15
N GLU A 302 -17.16 2.93 1.86
CA GLU A 302 -16.88 1.63 1.28
C GLU A 302 -18.13 0.76 1.04
N GLY A 303 -19.32 1.36 1.22
CA GLY A 303 -20.61 0.71 1.02
C GLY A 303 -20.84 -0.47 1.96
N LEU A 304 -20.20 -0.45 3.13
CA LEU A 304 -20.39 -1.40 4.21
C LEU A 304 -21.40 -0.84 5.22
N GLU A 305 -22.27 -1.72 5.71
CA GLU A 305 -23.17 -1.35 6.80
C GLU A 305 -22.40 -1.25 8.12
N PRO A 306 -22.63 -0.19 8.93
CA PRO A 306 -22.02 -0.08 10.24
C PRO A 306 -22.45 -1.23 11.16
N LEU A 307 -21.49 -1.71 11.96
CA LEU A 307 -21.75 -2.69 12.99
C LEU A 307 -22.57 -2.06 14.12
N THR A 308 -23.63 -2.74 14.54
CA THR A 308 -24.40 -2.33 15.71
C THR A 308 -23.55 -2.44 16.98
N ARG A 309 -23.93 -1.72 18.04
CA ARG A 309 -23.28 -1.84 19.36
C ARG A 309 -23.16 -3.29 19.84
N ARG A 310 -24.16 -4.11 19.57
CA ARG A 310 -24.16 -5.53 19.97
C ARG A 310 -23.19 -6.37 19.14
N GLU A 311 -23.11 -6.11 17.85
CA GLU A 311 -22.15 -6.74 16.95
C GLU A 311 -20.71 -6.36 17.32
N LEU A 312 -20.45 -5.10 17.68
CA LEU A 312 -19.16 -4.65 18.21
C LEU A 312 -18.79 -5.33 19.54
N GLN A 313 -19.73 -5.50 20.47
CA GLN A 313 -19.47 -6.24 21.71
C GLN A 313 -19.07 -7.69 21.41
N ILE A 314 -19.79 -8.36 20.51
CA ILE A 314 -19.46 -9.72 20.12
C ILE A 314 -18.10 -9.79 19.44
N LEU A 315 -17.78 -8.85 18.55
CA LEU A 315 -16.48 -8.77 17.88
C LEU A 315 -15.33 -8.59 18.89
N ASN A 316 -15.50 -7.77 19.92
CA ASN A 316 -14.51 -7.62 21.01
C ASN A 316 -14.30 -8.91 21.81
N LEU A 317 -15.33 -9.74 21.99
CA LEU A 317 -15.18 -11.03 22.66
C LEU A 317 -14.62 -12.10 21.72
N LEU A 318 -14.90 -11.99 20.42
CA LEU A 318 -14.25 -12.83 19.42
C LEU A 318 -12.74 -12.58 19.34
N ASP A 319 -12.31 -11.32 19.53
CA ASP A 319 -10.91 -10.92 19.60
C ASP A 319 -10.15 -11.54 20.78
N LYS A 320 -10.84 -11.76 21.91
CA LYS A 320 -10.31 -12.40 23.12
C LYS A 320 -10.32 -13.95 23.07
N ASP A 321 -10.50 -14.53 21.89
CA ASP A 321 -10.57 -15.98 21.67
C ASP A 321 -11.71 -16.75 22.41
N LEU A 322 -12.69 -16.05 23.00
CA LEU A 322 -13.85 -16.70 23.64
C LEU A 322 -14.71 -17.50 22.65
N THR A 323 -15.21 -18.66 23.07
CA THR A 323 -16.16 -19.47 22.31
C THR A 323 -17.56 -18.84 22.31
N ASN A 324 -18.41 -19.18 21.33
CA ASN A 324 -19.80 -18.73 21.31
C ASN A 324 -20.60 -19.09 22.58
N LYS A 325 -20.18 -20.13 23.32
CA LYS A 325 -20.77 -20.51 24.61
C LYS A 325 -20.36 -19.55 25.73
N GLU A 326 -19.10 -19.13 25.75
CA GLU A 326 -18.59 -18.16 26.73
C GLU A 326 -19.14 -16.76 26.45
N ILE A 327 -19.16 -16.33 25.18
CA ILE A 327 -19.78 -15.07 24.76
C ILE A 327 -21.27 -15.04 25.17
N ALA A 328 -21.99 -16.15 24.98
CA ALA A 328 -23.39 -16.25 25.38
C ALA A 328 -23.58 -16.07 26.88
N ARG A 329 -22.68 -16.61 27.71
CA ARG A 329 -22.71 -16.43 29.16
C ARG A 329 -22.39 -15.00 29.56
N GLU A 330 -21.32 -14.42 29.01
CA GLU A 330 -20.87 -13.07 29.34
C GLU A 330 -21.89 -12.00 28.96
N LEU A 331 -22.56 -12.19 27.82
CA LEU A 331 -23.53 -11.23 27.29
C LEU A 331 -24.98 -11.55 27.69
N VAL A 332 -25.22 -12.58 28.50
CA VAL A 332 -26.55 -13.08 28.92
C VAL A 332 -27.47 -13.33 27.71
N LEU A 333 -26.98 -14.12 26.75
CA LEU A 333 -27.66 -14.52 25.52
C LEU A 333 -27.75 -16.04 25.38
N THR A 334 -28.57 -16.50 24.43
CA THR A 334 -28.46 -17.87 23.95
C THR A 334 -27.29 -18.03 22.97
N THR A 335 -26.73 -19.24 22.89
CA THR A 335 -25.70 -19.56 21.89
C THR A 335 -26.19 -19.39 20.45
N GLY A 336 -27.49 -19.60 20.21
CA GLY A 336 -28.12 -19.35 18.92
C GLY A 336 -28.12 -17.87 18.55
N THR A 337 -28.42 -16.99 19.51
CA THR A 337 -28.38 -15.53 19.32
C THR A 337 -26.97 -15.05 19.02
N VAL A 338 -25.96 -15.56 19.73
CA VAL A 338 -24.55 -15.23 19.43
C VAL A 338 -24.18 -15.68 18.03
N LYS A 339 -24.51 -16.92 17.62
CA LYS A 339 -24.25 -17.39 16.25
C LYS A 339 -24.87 -16.50 15.19
N LEU A 340 -26.10 -16.02 15.41
CA LEU A 340 -26.78 -15.11 14.48
C LEU A 340 -26.05 -13.78 14.36
N HIS A 341 -25.71 -13.14 15.48
CA HIS A 341 -24.93 -11.90 15.45
C HIS A 341 -23.55 -12.09 14.84
N THR A 342 -22.85 -13.19 15.13
CA THR A 342 -21.56 -13.51 14.49
C THR A 342 -21.72 -13.64 12.97
N LYS A 343 -22.80 -14.27 12.50
CA LYS A 343 -23.11 -14.32 11.07
C LYS A 343 -23.33 -12.92 10.48
N HIS A 344 -24.06 -12.05 11.17
CA HIS A 344 -24.27 -10.68 10.71
C HIS A 344 -22.97 -9.87 10.69
N VAL A 345 -22.11 -10.02 11.71
CA VAL A 345 -20.75 -9.42 11.73
C VAL A 345 -19.98 -9.86 10.48
N TYR A 346 -19.97 -11.16 10.18
CA TYR A 346 -19.25 -11.69 9.02
C TYR A 346 -19.80 -11.15 7.70
N GLN A 347 -21.12 -11.07 7.56
CA GLN A 347 -21.78 -10.50 6.39
C GLN A 347 -21.45 -9.01 6.21
N LYS A 348 -21.59 -8.21 7.28
CA LYS A 348 -21.32 -6.77 7.25
C LYS A 348 -19.85 -6.45 6.98
N LEU A 349 -18.93 -7.29 7.46
CA LEU A 349 -17.50 -7.15 7.18
C LEU A 349 -17.06 -7.83 5.88
N SER A 350 -17.96 -8.51 5.15
CA SER A 350 -17.63 -9.28 3.94
C SER A 350 -16.51 -10.31 4.15
N VAL A 351 -16.56 -11.02 5.28
CA VAL A 351 -15.60 -12.06 5.67
C VAL A 351 -16.32 -13.38 5.93
N ASN A 352 -15.57 -14.48 5.85
CA ASN A 352 -16.15 -15.83 5.92
C ASN A 352 -15.87 -16.59 7.22
N ASN A 353 -15.01 -16.05 8.10
CA ASN A 353 -14.61 -16.75 9.32
C ASN A 353 -14.21 -15.79 10.45
N ARG A 354 -14.05 -16.35 11.66
CA ARG A 354 -13.70 -15.63 12.89
C ARG A 354 -12.40 -14.85 12.76
N ARG A 355 -11.33 -15.52 12.32
CA ARG A 355 -10.00 -14.95 12.22
C ARG A 355 -10.01 -13.77 11.27
N ALA A 356 -10.64 -13.94 10.10
CA ALA A 356 -10.86 -12.91 9.10
C ALA A 356 -11.58 -11.67 9.67
N ALA A 357 -12.66 -11.88 10.43
CA ALA A 357 -13.40 -10.80 11.07
C ALA A 357 -12.55 -10.03 12.09
N VAL A 358 -11.81 -10.74 12.94
CA VAL A 358 -10.92 -10.12 13.94
C VAL A 358 -9.78 -9.37 13.26
N THR A 359 -9.11 -9.96 12.26
CA THR A 359 -8.04 -9.32 11.50
C THR A 359 -8.50 -8.02 10.85
N LEU A 360 -9.62 -8.05 10.14
CA LEU A 360 -10.17 -6.86 9.49
C LEU A 360 -10.60 -5.80 10.51
N ALA A 361 -11.19 -6.23 11.63
CA ALA A 361 -11.64 -5.32 12.67
C ALA A 361 -10.48 -4.62 13.40
N ARG A 362 -9.35 -5.30 13.62
CA ARG A 362 -8.12 -4.68 14.15
C ARG A 362 -7.57 -3.64 13.18
N ALA A 363 -7.50 -3.97 11.89
CA ALA A 363 -7.00 -3.04 10.88
C ALA A 363 -7.87 -1.80 10.70
N LEU A 364 -9.20 -1.94 10.86
CA LEU A 364 -10.16 -0.83 10.89
C LEU A 364 -10.14 -0.05 12.22
N GLY A 365 -9.29 -0.45 13.17
CA GLY A 365 -9.27 0.08 14.54
C GLY A 365 -10.57 -0.16 15.32
N LEU A 366 -11.49 -1.00 14.84
CA LEU A 366 -12.75 -1.35 15.53
C LEU A 366 -12.49 -2.12 16.83
N LEU A 367 -11.30 -2.73 16.93
CA LEU A 367 -10.76 -3.38 18.12
C LEU A 367 -9.56 -2.57 18.62
N ALA A 368 -9.39 -2.50 19.93
CA ALA A 368 -8.20 -1.87 20.51
C ALA A 368 -6.96 -2.70 20.16
N ALA A 369 -5.84 -2.03 19.90
CA ALA A 369 -4.55 -2.71 19.82
C ALA A 369 -4.22 -3.27 21.23
N THR A 370 -4.11 -4.58 21.34
CA THR A 370 -3.64 -5.28 22.56
C THR A 370 -2.14 -5.21 22.70
#